data_AF-A0A938FQR9-F1
#
_entry.id   AF-A0A938FQR9-F1
#
_cell.length_a   1.000
_cell.length_b   1.000
_cell.length_c   1.000
_cell.angle_alpha   90.00
_cell.angle_beta   90.00
_cell.angle_gamma   90.00
#
_symmetry.space_group_name_H-M   'P 1'
#
loop_
_entity.id
_entity.type
_entity.pdbx_description
1 polymer ?
#
loop_
_entity_poly.entity_id
_entity_poly.type
_entity_poly.pdbx_seq_one_letter_code
_entity_poly.pdbx_strand_id
1 'polypeptide(L)' 'MNVSASVANTTAVATTGSVAGATPAGVQPTVPAAWYADPSGRYELRYWNGKEWTEHVARAGQQFTDPPVA' A
#
# COMPACT_ATOMS: atom_id res chain seq x y z
N MET A 1 18.26 -19.07 20.43
CA MET A 1 18.96 -18.05 19.62
C MET A 1 17.92 -17.09 19.03
N ASN A 2 18.06 -15.82 19.41
CA ASN A 2 17.66 -14.57 18.79
C ASN A 2 16.19 -14.32 18.36
N VAL A 3 15.55 -13.60 19.27
CA VAL A 3 14.50 -12.58 19.21
C VAL A 3 14.25 -11.78 17.91
N SER A 4 12.99 -11.29 17.83
CA SER A 4 12.53 -9.99 17.27
C SER A 4 12.26 -9.84 15.78
N ALA A 5 10.98 -9.74 15.42
CA ALA A 5 10.48 -8.75 14.47
C ALA A 5 8.98 -8.46 14.72
N SER A 6 8.70 -7.79 15.82
CA SER A 6 7.39 -7.17 16.08
C SER A 6 7.32 -5.87 15.29
N VAL A 7 6.76 -5.89 14.07
CA VAL A 7 6.34 -4.65 13.40
C VAL A 7 4.97 -4.25 13.94
N ALA A 8 5.01 -3.48 15.02
CA ALA A 8 3.89 -2.67 15.45
C ALA A 8 3.64 -1.61 14.36
N ASN A 9 2.65 -1.82 13.51
CA ASN A 9 2.16 -0.76 12.64
C ASN A 9 1.17 0.09 13.43
N THR A 10 1.75 1.12 14.03
CA THR A 10 1.15 2.19 14.81
C THR A 10 0.07 2.93 14.00
N THR A 11 -1.14 2.92 14.55
CA THR A 11 -2.15 4.00 14.57
C THR A 11 -2.11 5.05 13.45
N ALA A 12 -3.02 4.94 12.47
CA ALA A 12 -3.48 6.09 11.70
C ALA A 12 -4.90 6.46 12.13
N VAL A 13 -5.00 7.45 13.02
CA VAL A 13 -6.27 8.08 13.40
C VAL A 13 -6.81 8.82 12.17
N ALA A 14 -8.06 8.53 11.80
CA ALA A 14 -8.78 9.29 10.80
C ALA A 14 -9.13 10.67 11.37
N THR A 15 -8.48 11.71 10.85
CA THR A 15 -8.88 13.10 11.13
C THR A 15 -9.80 13.56 10.00
N THR A 16 -11.11 13.51 10.25
CA THR A 16 -12.12 14.15 9.40
C THR A 16 -11.91 15.66 9.43
N GLY A 17 -11.37 16.21 8.34
CA GLY A 17 -11.21 17.65 8.12
C GLY A 17 -12.03 18.09 6.91
N SER A 18 -13.34 18.25 7.11
CA SER A 18 -14.24 18.81 6.09
C SER A 18 -14.19 20.33 6.12
N VAL A 19 -13.59 20.96 5.11
CA VAL A 19 -13.78 22.38 4.80
C VAL A 19 -14.37 22.53 3.41
N ALA A 20 -15.47 23.29 3.32
CA ALA A 20 -16.26 23.47 2.11
C ALA A 20 -15.72 24.59 1.22
N GLY A 21 -15.80 24.42 -0.10
CA GLY A 21 -15.91 25.54 -1.04
C GLY A 21 -14.82 25.69 -2.09
N ALA A 22 -14.68 24.72 -3.00
CA ALA A 22 -14.16 24.95 -4.35
C ALA A 22 -14.82 23.93 -5.27
N THR A 23 -15.23 24.35 -6.48
CA THR A 23 -15.77 23.51 -7.55
C THR A 23 -15.06 22.15 -7.60
N PRO A 24 -15.75 20.98 -7.60
CA PRO A 24 -15.08 19.69 -7.68
C PRO A 24 -14.52 19.48 -9.10
N ALA A 25 -13.43 20.18 -9.42
CA ALA A 25 -12.55 19.85 -10.52
C ALA A 25 -11.84 18.55 -10.10
N GLY A 26 -12.49 17.42 -10.39
CA GLY A 26 -11.92 16.07 -10.31
C GLY A 26 -11.20 15.75 -9.01
N VAL A 27 -11.94 15.54 -7.91
CA VAL A 27 -11.38 14.76 -6.78
C VAL A 27 -11.31 13.31 -7.26
N GLN A 28 -10.26 12.99 -8.03
CA GLN A 28 -9.98 11.63 -8.40
C GLN A 28 -9.63 10.90 -7.10
N PRO A 29 -10.30 9.79 -6.76
CA PRO A 29 -9.98 9.05 -5.55
C PRO A 29 -8.49 8.70 -5.57
N THR A 30 -7.74 9.25 -4.62
CA THR A 30 -6.32 8.91 -4.46
C THR A 30 -6.28 7.60 -3.68
N VAL A 31 -5.85 6.53 -4.34
CA VAL A 31 -5.64 5.25 -3.66
C VAL A 31 -4.42 5.43 -2.74
N PRO A 32 -4.57 5.30 -1.41
CA PRO A 32 -3.47 5.55 -0.48
C PRO A 32 -2.39 4.48 -0.59
N ALA A 33 -1.15 4.82 -0.20
CA ALA A 33 -0.06 3.86 -0.24
C ALA A 33 -0.30 2.71 0.75
N ALA A 34 -0.47 1.48 0.25
CA ALA A 34 -0.78 0.30 1.05
C ALA A 34 -0.57 -0.99 0.24
N TRP A 35 -0.79 -2.13 0.90
CA TRP A 35 -0.86 -3.44 0.26
C TRP A 35 -2.25 -3.68 -0.32
N TYR A 36 -2.30 -4.09 -1.58
CA TYR A 36 -3.53 -4.41 -2.31
C TYR A 36 -3.37 -5.71 -3.07
N ALA A 37 -4.48 -6.32 -3.49
CA ALA A 37 -4.45 -7.53 -4.31
C ALA A 37 -3.63 -7.28 -5.59
N ASP A 38 -2.72 -8.19 -5.92
CA ASP A 38 -1.87 -8.05 -7.09
C ASP A 38 -2.69 -8.17 -8.40
N PRO A 39 -2.76 -7.13 -9.24
CA PRO A 39 -3.46 -7.20 -10.52
C PRO A 39 -2.87 -8.20 -11.50
N SER A 40 -1.59 -8.59 -11.34
CA SER A 40 -0.96 -9.59 -12.20
C SER A 40 -1.32 -11.02 -11.84
N GLY A 41 -1.87 -11.25 -10.64
CA GLY A 41 -2.21 -12.57 -10.12
C GLY A 41 -1.01 -13.47 -9.81
N ARG A 42 0.21 -12.92 -9.77
CA ARG A 42 1.44 -13.67 -9.46
C ARG A 42 1.68 -13.79 -7.96
N TYR A 43 1.29 -12.78 -7.21
CA TYR A 43 1.41 -12.71 -5.76
C TYR A 43 0.04 -12.47 -5.11
N GLU A 44 -0.07 -12.66 -3.79
CA GLU A 44 -1.32 -12.40 -3.07
C GLU A 44 -1.56 -10.89 -2.95
N LEU A 45 -0.51 -10.15 -2.61
CA LEU A 45 -0.54 -8.69 -2.46
C LEU A 45 0.64 -8.06 -3.18
N ARG A 46 0.45 -6.84 -3.67
CA ARG A 46 1.50 -5.95 -4.18
C ARG A 46 1.38 -4.59 -3.50
N TYR A 47 2.51 -3.92 -3.30
CA TYR A 47 2.53 -2.62 -2.67
C TYR A 47 2.25 -1.53 -3.69
N TRP A 48 1.23 -0.72 -3.41
CA TRP A 48 0.94 0.53 -4.10
C TRP A 48 1.55 1.68 -3.32
N ASN A 49 2.32 2.55 -3.98
CA ASN A 49 2.98 3.68 -3.32
C ASN A 49 2.15 4.98 -3.30
N GLY A 50 0.91 4.94 -3.78
CA GLY A 50 0.06 6.13 -3.96
C GLY A 50 0.02 6.66 -5.41
N LYS A 51 0.92 6.20 -6.27
CA LYS A 51 1.05 6.63 -7.67
C LYS A 51 1.17 5.46 -8.65
N GLU A 52 1.89 4.43 -8.26
CA GLU A 52 2.14 3.23 -9.06
C GLU A 52 2.34 2.00 -8.17
N TRP A 53 2.25 0.83 -8.81
CA TRP A 53 2.60 -0.43 -8.19
C TRP A 53 4.12 -0.58 -8.15
N THR A 54 4.65 -1.02 -7.02
CA THR A 54 6.09 -1.26 -6.85
C THR A 54 6.43 -2.75 -7.00
N GLU A 55 7.72 -3.05 -7.04
CA GLU A 55 8.29 -4.41 -6.98
C GLU A 55 8.04 -5.13 -5.63
N HIS A 56 7.60 -4.43 -4.59
CA HIS A 56 7.32 -5.06 -3.30
C HIS A 56 6.01 -5.86 -3.40
N VAL A 57 6.09 -7.15 -3.11
CA VAL A 57 4.99 -8.12 -3.17
C VAL A 57 4.92 -8.92 -1.86
N ALA A 58 3.78 -9.54 -1.58
CA ALA A 58 3.63 -10.46 -0.46
C ALA A 58 2.90 -11.74 -0.85
N ARG A 59 3.31 -12.85 -0.23
CA ARG A 59 2.67 -14.17 -0.32
C ARG A 59 2.82 -14.92 1.00
N ALA A 60 1.81 -15.65 1.42
CA ALA A 60 1.78 -16.37 2.69
C ALA A 60 2.19 -15.50 3.90
N GLY A 61 1.83 -14.21 3.88
CA GLY A 61 2.18 -13.24 4.93
C GLY A 61 3.65 -12.77 4.95
N GLN A 62 4.48 -13.21 4.01
CA GLN A 62 5.87 -12.77 3.86
C GLN A 62 6.00 -11.77 2.70
N GLN A 63 6.82 -10.74 2.88
CA GLN A 63 7.13 -9.75 1.85
C GLN A 63 8.38 -10.16 1.05
N PHE A 64 8.36 -9.85 -0.24
CA PHE A 64 9.43 -10.09 -1.20
C PHE A 64 9.57 -8.88 -2.13
N THR A 65 10.69 -8.80 -2.81
CA THR A 65 10.87 -7.91 -3.96
C THR A 65 10.82 -8.79 -5.21
N ASP A 66 9.94 -8.48 -6.16
CA ASP A 66 9.94 -9.11 -7.49
C ASP A 66 11.20 -8.65 -8.22
N PRO A 67 12.22 -9.52 -8.40
CA PRO A 67 13.43 -9.11 -9.07
C PRO A 67 13.10 -8.79 -10.54
N PRO A 68 13.70 -7.74 -11.14
CA PRO A 68 13.55 -7.51 -12.57
C PRO A 68 14.04 -8.77 -13.29
N VAL A 69 13.17 -9.40 -14.07
CA VAL A 69 13.57 -10.51 -14.94
C VAL A 69 14.58 -9.95 -15.94
N ALA A 70 15.83 -10.40 -15.82
CA ALA A 70 16.93 -10.05 -16.72
C ALA A 70 16.73 -10.62 -18.13
#